data_AF-A0A3D3K9U0-F1
#
_entry.id   AF-A0A3D3K9U0-F1
#
_cell.length_a   1.000
_cell.length_b   1.000
_cell.length_c   1.000
_cell.angle_alpha   90.00
_cell.angle_beta   90.00
_cell.angle_gamma   90.00
#
_symmetry.space_group_name_H-M   'P 1'
#
loop_
_entity.id
_entity.type
_entity.pdbx_description
1 polymer ?
#
loop_
_entity_poly.entity_id
_entity_poly.type
_entity_poly.pdbx_seq_one_letter_code
_entity_poly.pdbx_strand_id
1 'polypeptide(L)'
;MLRQIASILLLLLLAAPARAERVGVVMSGGGAKGLYHIGVLQALEESGIPIDYVAGTSMGSIIAAMYAAGYSPAEMRRIVSSGVVREWVSGRLDPNRYGSYYRQIGSNPSFVSFRFDLNNPRRKFRAPTSLVSSTQIDMALIDLFAPASAAAGDDFDRLMVPFFCVASDMNSRAPVVLRRGALQEAVRASMSIPLVFKPVTRDSMLLYDGG
;
A
#
# COMPACT_ATOMS: atom_id res chain seq x y z
N MET A 1 -41.95 16.46 38.50
CA MET A 1 -40.76 16.86 37.73
C MET A 1 -39.45 16.33 38.31
N LEU A 2 -39.11 16.62 39.59
CA LEU A 2 -37.82 16.21 40.18
C LEU A 2 -37.55 14.68 40.17
N ARG A 3 -38.58 13.87 40.44
CA ARG A 3 -38.48 12.39 40.40
C ARG A 3 -38.19 11.85 39.00
N GLN A 4 -38.78 12.42 37.95
CA GLN A 4 -38.54 11.99 36.57
C GLN A 4 -37.11 12.32 36.11
N ILE A 5 -36.59 13.48 36.52
CA ILE A 5 -35.21 13.88 36.23
C ILE A 5 -34.22 12.93 36.92
N ALA A 6 -34.48 12.58 38.19
CA ALA A 6 -33.67 11.62 38.93
C ALA A 6 -33.68 10.22 38.30
N SER A 7 -34.84 9.75 37.82
CA SER A 7 -34.96 8.47 37.12
C SER A 7 -34.20 8.43 35.80
N ILE A 8 -34.21 9.52 35.02
CA ILE A 8 -33.48 9.61 33.74
C ILE A 8 -31.97 9.65 33.96
N LEU A 9 -31.50 10.43 34.94
CA LEU A 9 -30.09 10.47 35.33
C LEU A 9 -29.60 9.11 35.81
N LEU A 10 -30.40 8.42 36.62
CA LEU A 10 -30.07 7.08 37.09
C LEU A 10 -30.01 6.06 35.94
N LEU A 11 -30.91 6.14 34.96
CA LEU A 11 -30.87 5.30 33.75
C LEU A 11 -29.63 5.57 32.88
N LEU A 12 -29.24 6.84 32.73
CA LEU A 12 -28.01 7.21 32.01
C LEU A 12 -26.74 6.75 32.74
N LEU A 13 -26.75 6.75 34.08
CA LEU A 13 -25.65 6.23 34.91
C LEU A 13 -25.57 4.70 34.91
N LEU A 14 -26.70 4.01 34.76
CA LEU A 14 -26.78 2.54 34.70
C LEU A 14 -26.60 1.98 33.27
N ALA A 15 -26.67 2.83 32.24
CA ALA A 15 -26.37 2.44 30.87
C ALA A 15 -24.87 2.17 30.73
N ALA A 16 -24.47 0.92 30.90
CA ALA A 16 -23.12 0.49 30.55
C ALA A 16 -22.86 0.81 29.08
N PRO A 17 -21.72 1.41 28.70
CA PRO A 17 -21.42 1.66 27.31
C PRO A 17 -21.37 0.30 26.60
N ALA A 18 -22.28 0.09 25.65
CA ALA A 18 -22.19 -1.05 24.75
C ALA A 18 -20.90 -0.90 23.96
N ARG A 19 -19.92 -1.76 24.24
CA ARG A 19 -18.67 -1.79 23.49
C ARG A 19 -19.00 -2.37 22.12
N ALA A 20 -19.11 -1.50 21.11
CA ALA A 20 -19.25 -1.93 19.73
C ALA A 20 -18.09 -2.88 19.39
N GLU A 21 -18.42 -4.00 18.73
CA GLU A 21 -17.40 -4.91 18.21
C GLU A 21 -16.57 -4.17 17.16
N ARG A 22 -15.25 -4.35 17.21
CA ARG A 22 -14.35 -3.76 16.22
C ARG A 22 -14.03 -4.78 15.14
N VAL A 23 -14.06 -4.36 13.88
CA VAL A 23 -13.79 -5.24 12.73
C VAL A 23 -12.48 -4.84 12.06
N GLY A 24 -11.61 -5.83 11.87
CA GLY A 24 -10.42 -5.70 11.04
C GLY A 24 -10.60 -6.44 9.72
N VAL A 25 -10.27 -5.78 8.60
CA VAL A 25 -10.30 -6.40 7.26
C VAL A 25 -8.86 -6.66 6.80
N VAL A 26 -8.55 -7.91 6.48
CA VAL A 26 -7.21 -8.33 6.02
C VAL A 26 -7.27 -8.73 4.54
N MET A 27 -6.49 -8.05 3.71
CA MET A 27 -6.46 -8.20 2.26
C MET A 27 -5.18 -8.91 1.81
N SER A 28 -5.32 -10.15 1.39
CA SER A 28 -4.20 -10.96 0.91
C SER A 28 -3.57 -10.42 -0.37
N GLY A 29 -2.32 -10.84 -0.63
CA GLY A 29 -1.67 -10.67 -1.92
C GLY A 29 -2.27 -11.57 -3.02
N GLY A 30 -1.87 -11.33 -4.27
CA GLY A 30 -2.38 -12.10 -5.41
C GLY A 30 -2.29 -11.40 -6.78
N GLY A 31 -1.42 -10.40 -6.93
CA GLY A 31 -1.28 -9.62 -8.15
C GLY A 31 -2.61 -8.98 -8.58
N ALA A 32 -2.95 -9.07 -9.87
CA ALA A 32 -4.18 -8.48 -10.42
C ALA A 32 -5.47 -8.98 -9.74
N LYS A 33 -5.49 -10.19 -9.15
CA LYS A 33 -6.66 -10.71 -8.42
C LYS A 33 -6.95 -9.93 -7.14
N GLY A 34 -5.97 -9.21 -6.58
CA GLY A 34 -6.17 -8.36 -5.41
C GLY A 34 -7.18 -7.22 -5.63
N LEU A 35 -7.51 -6.89 -6.88
CA LEU A 35 -8.54 -5.92 -7.21
C LEU A 35 -9.94 -6.35 -6.75
N TYR A 36 -10.19 -7.65 -6.51
CA TYR A 36 -11.46 -8.13 -5.97
C TYR A 36 -11.75 -7.59 -4.56
N HIS A 37 -10.72 -7.21 -3.80
CA HIS A 37 -10.88 -6.63 -2.47
C HIS A 37 -11.71 -5.33 -2.48
N ILE A 38 -11.73 -4.60 -3.59
CA ILE A 38 -12.59 -3.41 -3.74
C ILE A 38 -14.07 -3.79 -3.64
N GLY A 39 -14.46 -4.91 -4.25
CA GLY A 39 -15.83 -5.42 -4.17
C GLY A 39 -16.20 -5.92 -2.77
N VAL A 40 -15.24 -6.51 -2.06
CA VAL A 40 -15.42 -6.92 -0.67
C VAL A 40 -15.65 -5.71 0.23
N LEU A 41 -14.81 -4.67 0.13
CA LEU A 41 -14.98 -3.43 0.89
C LEU A 41 -16.35 -2.79 0.63
N GLN A 42 -16.78 -2.72 -0.64
CA GLN A 42 -18.11 -2.22 -0.98
C GLN A 42 -19.23 -3.03 -0.31
N ALA A 43 -19.17 -4.36 -0.37
CA ALA A 43 -20.21 -5.20 0.23
C ALA A 43 -20.26 -5.05 1.76
N LEU A 44 -19.11 -4.84 2.41
CA LEU A 44 -19.03 -4.56 3.85
C LEU A 44 -19.68 -3.21 4.20
N GLU A 45 -19.38 -2.16 3.44
CA GLU A 45 -19.99 -0.83 3.62
C GLU A 45 -21.50 -0.84 3.39
N GLU A 46 -21.96 -1.49 2.31
CA GLU A 46 -23.39 -1.64 1.99
C GLU A 46 -24.15 -2.44 3.06
N SER A 47 -23.46 -3.35 3.75
CA SER A 47 -24.01 -4.14 4.86
C SER A 47 -23.96 -3.40 6.21
N GLY A 48 -23.42 -2.18 6.25
CA GLY A 48 -23.27 -1.40 7.48
C GLY A 48 -22.26 -1.99 8.47
N ILE A 49 -21.29 -2.79 8.00
CA ILE A 49 -20.26 -3.37 8.85
C ILE A 49 -19.18 -2.30 9.12
N PRO A 50 -18.91 -1.92 10.39
CA PRO A 50 -17.93 -0.88 10.69
C PRO A 50 -16.51 -1.43 10.52
N ILE A 51 -15.71 -0.86 9.61
CA ILE A 51 -14.32 -1.27 9.40
C ILE A 51 -13.42 -0.37 10.25
N ASP A 52 -12.88 -0.91 11.34
CA ASP A 52 -12.03 -0.18 12.29
C ASP A 52 -10.53 -0.29 11.98
N TYR A 53 -10.13 -1.34 11.26
CA TYR A 53 -8.75 -1.58 10.85
C TYR A 53 -8.69 -2.22 9.48
N VAL A 54 -7.68 -1.84 8.70
CA VAL A 54 -7.36 -2.53 7.45
C VAL A 54 -5.91 -2.97 7.42
N ALA A 55 -5.65 -4.14 6.85
CA ALA A 55 -4.32 -4.62 6.62
C ALA A 55 -4.19 -5.25 5.25
N GLY A 56 -2.99 -5.25 4.68
CA GLY A 56 -2.79 -5.96 3.42
C GLY A 56 -1.35 -6.28 3.04
N THR A 57 -1.23 -7.12 2.02
CA THR A 57 0.04 -7.57 1.44
C THR A 57 -0.01 -7.44 -0.08
N SER A 58 1.07 -7.02 -0.73
CA SER A 58 1.13 -6.91 -2.19
C SER A 58 0.01 -6.02 -2.74
N MET A 59 -0.77 -6.48 -3.72
CA MET A 59 -1.97 -5.76 -4.19
C MET A 59 -2.99 -5.48 -3.09
N GLY A 60 -3.14 -6.38 -2.12
CA GLY A 60 -3.97 -6.14 -0.95
C GLY A 60 -3.50 -4.94 -0.13
N SER A 61 -2.18 -4.68 -0.06
CA SER A 61 -1.65 -3.49 0.63
C SER A 61 -1.99 -2.19 -0.09
N ILE A 62 -2.04 -2.20 -1.43
CA ILE A 62 -2.47 -1.03 -2.22
C ILE A 62 -3.95 -0.73 -1.94
N ILE A 63 -4.82 -1.74 -2.04
CA ILE A 63 -6.27 -1.55 -1.82
C ILE A 63 -6.55 -1.14 -0.37
N ALA A 64 -5.88 -1.78 0.59
CA ALA A 64 -5.98 -1.43 2.00
C ALA A 64 -5.52 0.01 2.28
N ALA A 65 -4.38 0.43 1.71
CA ALA A 65 -3.89 1.78 1.86
C ALA A 65 -4.79 2.82 1.18
N MET A 66 -5.38 2.51 0.02
CA MET A 66 -6.39 3.38 -0.61
C MET A 66 -7.60 3.56 0.31
N TYR A 67 -8.13 2.47 0.87
CA TYR A 67 -9.24 2.55 1.82
C TYR A 67 -8.87 3.37 3.06
N ALA A 68 -7.71 3.09 3.67
CA ALA A 68 -7.19 3.80 4.83
C ALA A 68 -6.95 5.29 4.57
N ALA A 69 -6.51 5.65 3.36
CA ALA A 69 -6.31 7.02 2.92
C ALA A 69 -7.63 7.76 2.62
N GLY A 70 -8.78 7.06 2.65
CA GLY A 70 -10.10 7.63 2.49
C GLY A 70 -10.71 7.53 1.10
N TYR A 71 -10.14 6.71 0.21
CA TYR A 71 -10.78 6.43 -1.07
C TYR A 71 -12.00 5.53 -0.85
N SER A 72 -13.14 5.92 -1.38
CA SER A 72 -14.34 5.06 -1.43
C SER A 72 -14.14 3.90 -2.42
N PRO A 73 -14.83 2.76 -2.24
CA PRO A 73 -14.82 1.67 -3.22
C PRO A 73 -15.19 2.13 -4.63
N ALA A 74 -16.09 3.11 -4.76
CA ALA A 74 -16.46 3.69 -6.05
C ALA A 74 -15.29 4.45 -6.72
N GLU A 75 -14.49 5.19 -5.96
CA GLU A 75 -13.28 5.86 -6.46
C GLU A 75 -12.22 4.85 -6.88
N MET A 76 -11.99 3.82 -6.06
CA MET A 76 -11.07 2.75 -6.41
C MET A 76 -11.47 2.05 -7.71
N ARG A 77 -12.76 1.73 -7.88
CA ARG A 77 -13.27 1.17 -9.14
C ARG A 77 -13.04 2.11 -10.32
N ARG A 78 -13.25 3.42 -10.17
CA ARG A 78 -12.97 4.41 -11.23
C ARG A 78 -11.50 4.40 -11.62
N ILE A 79 -10.58 4.38 -10.65
CA ILE A 79 -9.14 4.30 -10.88
C ILE A 79 -8.79 3.02 -11.63
N VAL A 80 -9.29 1.87 -11.19
CA VAL A 80 -9.05 0.58 -11.86
C VAL A 80 -9.58 0.57 -13.29
N SER A 81 -10.83 1.00 -13.49
CA SER A 81 -11.49 1.02 -14.80
C SER A 81 -10.86 2.00 -15.79
N SER A 82 -10.12 3.01 -15.31
CA SER A 82 -9.34 3.91 -16.20
C SER A 82 -8.19 3.19 -16.93
N GLY A 83 -7.79 2.01 -16.47
CA GLY A 83 -6.68 1.25 -17.03
C GLY A 83 -5.31 1.64 -16.47
N VAL A 84 -5.21 2.71 -15.67
CA VAL A 84 -3.94 3.22 -15.11
C VAL A 84 -3.20 2.18 -14.25
N VAL A 85 -3.93 1.26 -13.61
CA VAL A 85 -3.34 0.19 -12.78
C VAL A 85 -2.48 -0.75 -13.64
N ARG A 86 -2.87 -0.98 -14.90
CA ARG A 86 -2.06 -1.78 -15.84
C ARG A 86 -0.77 -1.05 -16.20
N GLU A 87 -0.80 0.27 -16.23
CA GLU A 87 0.38 1.10 -16.52
C GLU A 87 1.35 1.08 -15.34
N TRP A 88 0.88 1.09 -14.09
CA TRP A 88 1.72 1.00 -12.89
C TRP A 88 2.70 -0.17 -12.97
N VAL A 89 2.23 -1.34 -13.41
CA VAL A 89 3.03 -2.57 -13.49
C VAL A 89 3.71 -2.78 -14.84
N SER A 90 3.54 -1.87 -15.81
CA SER A 90 4.10 -2.01 -17.16
C SER A 90 5.59 -1.74 -17.24
N GLY A 91 6.15 -1.03 -16.25
CA GLY A 91 7.52 -0.53 -16.25
C GLY A 91 7.80 0.58 -17.27
N ARG A 92 6.78 1.03 -18.00
CA ARG A 92 6.88 2.15 -18.94
C ARG A 92 6.45 3.42 -18.22
N LEU A 93 7.36 4.38 -18.16
CA LEU A 93 7.05 5.70 -17.65
C LEU A 93 6.07 6.38 -18.61
N ASP A 94 4.95 6.90 -18.13
CA ASP A 94 4.08 7.73 -18.95
C ASP A 94 4.73 9.10 -19.16
N PRO A 95 5.20 9.42 -20.40
CA PRO A 95 5.88 10.69 -20.67
C PRO A 95 4.94 11.89 -20.57
N ASN A 96 3.63 11.71 -20.76
CA ASN A 96 2.66 12.80 -20.67
C ASN A 96 2.39 13.19 -19.22
N ARG A 97 2.46 12.21 -18.31
CA ARG A 97 2.20 12.41 -16.88
C ARG A 97 3.45 12.75 -16.09
N TYR A 98 4.58 12.10 -16.38
CA TYR A 98 5.81 12.20 -15.60
C TYR A 98 7.02 12.75 -16.37
N GLY A 99 6.87 13.06 -17.66
CA GLY A 99 7.98 13.55 -18.49
C GLY A 99 8.57 14.89 -18.03
N SER A 100 7.79 15.74 -17.36
CA SER A 100 8.27 17.00 -16.77
C SER A 100 9.16 16.78 -15.55
N TYR A 101 8.86 15.76 -14.73
CA TYR A 101 9.64 15.38 -13.55
C TYR A 101 10.96 14.68 -13.91
N TYR A 102 10.99 13.98 -15.05
CA TYR A 102 12.16 13.25 -15.54
C TYR A 102 12.64 13.78 -16.89
N ARG A 103 13.28 14.96 -16.89
CA ARG A 103 13.98 15.49 -18.08
C ARG A 103 15.34 14.82 -18.35
N GLN A 104 15.67 13.71 -17.68
CA GLN A 104 17.07 13.26 -17.57
C GLN A 104 17.36 11.77 -17.80
N ILE A 105 16.46 10.99 -18.38
CA ILE A 105 16.82 9.63 -18.81
C ILE A 105 16.62 9.54 -20.30
N GLY A 106 17.72 9.70 -21.04
CA GLY A 106 17.79 9.27 -22.43
C GLY A 106 17.24 7.85 -22.52
N SER A 107 16.33 7.64 -23.46
CA SER A 107 15.68 6.35 -23.69
C SER A 107 16.72 5.25 -23.85
N ASN A 108 16.95 4.46 -22.81
CA ASN A 108 17.62 3.17 -22.94
C ASN A 108 16.51 2.10 -22.92
N PRO A 109 16.08 1.57 -24.08
CA PRO A 109 14.98 0.61 -24.20
C PRO A 109 15.33 -0.80 -23.68
N SER A 110 16.38 -0.93 -22.87
CA SER A 110 16.87 -2.20 -22.36
C SER A 110 15.94 -2.76 -21.29
N PHE A 111 15.19 -3.82 -21.62
CA PHE A 111 14.39 -4.59 -20.66
C PHE A 111 15.27 -5.33 -19.64
N VAL A 112 16.50 -5.70 -20.04
CA VAL A 112 17.50 -6.38 -19.22
C VAL A 112 18.83 -5.67 -19.37
N SER A 113 19.43 -5.26 -18.25
CA SER A 113 20.76 -4.64 -18.22
C SER A 113 21.76 -5.58 -17.55
N PHE A 114 22.69 -6.11 -18.32
CA PHE A 114 23.85 -6.83 -17.79
C PHE A 114 24.99 -5.84 -17.57
N ARG A 115 25.52 -5.78 -16.33
CA ARG A 115 26.72 -5.00 -16.03
C ARG A 115 27.92 -5.92 -15.91
N PHE A 116 28.92 -5.69 -16.76
CA PHE A 116 30.21 -6.36 -16.71
C PHE A 116 31.22 -5.42 -16.06
N ASP A 117 31.84 -5.87 -14.97
CA ASP A 117 32.99 -5.19 -14.37
C ASP A 117 34.26 -5.79 -14.98
N LEU A 118 34.87 -5.06 -15.92
CA LEU A 118 36.07 -5.51 -16.63
C LEU A 118 37.35 -5.41 -15.78
N ASN A 119 37.30 -4.70 -14.65
CA ASN A 119 38.49 -4.44 -13.82
C ASN A 119 38.65 -5.43 -12.66
N ASN A 120 37.67 -6.30 -12.41
CA ASN A 120 37.75 -7.28 -11.32
C ASN A 120 37.44 -8.72 -11.81
N PRO A 121 38.45 -9.58 -11.99
CA PRO A 121 38.28 -10.91 -12.58
C PRO A 121 37.42 -11.87 -11.74
N ARG A 122 37.11 -11.54 -10.47
CA ARG A 122 36.24 -12.32 -9.56
C ARG A 122 34.78 -11.85 -9.52
N ARG A 123 34.42 -10.68 -10.10
CA ARG A 123 33.05 -10.12 -10.11
C ARG A 123 32.58 -9.80 -11.54
N LYS A 124 32.76 -10.75 -12.45
CA LYS A 124 32.44 -10.56 -13.89
C LYS A 124 30.95 -10.41 -14.20
N PHE A 125 30.04 -10.80 -13.29
CA PHE A 125 28.61 -10.86 -13.58
C PHE A 125 27.79 -10.31 -12.42
N ARG A 126 27.02 -9.25 -12.67
CA ARG A 126 25.91 -8.80 -11.81
C ARG A 126 24.61 -9.03 -12.57
N ALA A 127 23.86 -10.06 -12.16
CA ALA A 127 22.52 -10.30 -12.66
C ALA A 127 21.59 -9.12 -12.30
N PRO A 128 20.72 -8.68 -13.22
CA PRO A 128 19.70 -7.69 -12.88
C PRO A 128 18.73 -8.27 -11.83
N THR A 129 18.44 -7.48 -10.80
CA THR A 129 17.56 -7.87 -9.69
C THR A 129 16.07 -7.67 -9.99
N SER A 130 15.72 -7.04 -11.12
CA SER A 130 14.35 -6.70 -11.52
C SER A 130 14.22 -6.69 -13.05
N LEU A 131 13.10 -7.20 -13.58
CA LEU A 131 12.76 -7.23 -15.01
C LEU A 131 11.92 -6.02 -15.46
N VAL A 132 11.30 -5.31 -14.51
CA VAL A 132 10.41 -4.18 -14.77
C VAL A 132 10.95 -2.94 -14.04
N SER A 133 10.95 -1.78 -14.70
CA SER A 133 11.31 -0.52 -14.04
C SER A 133 10.29 -0.21 -12.94
N SER A 134 10.77 0.05 -11.72
CA SER A 134 9.89 0.43 -10.61
C SER A 134 9.42 1.87 -10.68
N THR A 135 10.04 2.73 -11.49
CA THR A 135 9.78 4.18 -11.46
C THR A 135 8.30 4.52 -11.67
N GLN A 136 7.62 3.83 -12.58
CA GLN A 136 6.20 4.11 -12.85
C GLN A 136 5.31 3.78 -11.64
N ILE A 137 5.53 2.63 -10.99
CA ILE A 137 4.78 2.27 -9.78
C ILE A 137 5.19 3.17 -8.61
N ASP A 138 6.46 3.53 -8.48
CA ASP A 138 6.96 4.42 -7.42
C ASP A 138 6.25 5.79 -7.50
N MET A 139 6.16 6.38 -8.69
CA MET A 139 5.46 7.66 -8.90
C MET A 139 3.94 7.54 -8.68
N ALA A 140 3.33 6.46 -9.16
CA ALA A 140 1.90 6.22 -8.95
C ALA A 140 1.54 6.11 -7.46
N LEU A 141 2.36 5.42 -6.67
CA LEU A 141 2.15 5.30 -5.22
C LEU A 141 2.39 6.63 -4.50
N ILE A 142 3.35 7.45 -4.95
CA ILE A 142 3.53 8.81 -4.45
C ILE A 142 2.27 9.65 -4.71
N ASP A 143 1.75 9.65 -5.94
CA ASP A 143 0.54 10.40 -6.32
C ASP A 143 -0.68 10.01 -5.45
N LEU A 144 -0.82 8.73 -5.14
CA LEU A 144 -1.94 8.21 -4.34
C LEU A 144 -1.80 8.50 -2.85
N PHE A 145 -0.59 8.35 -2.30
CA PHE A 145 -0.43 8.19 -0.85
C PHE A 145 0.32 9.32 -0.17
N ALA A 146 1.10 10.12 -0.89
CA ALA A 146 1.86 11.22 -0.27
C ALA A 146 0.96 12.22 0.49
N PRO A 147 -0.22 12.64 -0.02
CA PRO A 147 -1.11 13.54 0.73
C PRO A 147 -1.60 12.93 2.04
N ALA A 148 -2.03 11.67 2.02
CA ALA A 148 -2.53 10.97 3.21
C ALA A 148 -1.42 10.69 4.22
N SER A 149 -0.21 10.31 3.75
CA SER A 149 0.98 10.11 4.59
C SER A 149 1.33 11.40 5.34
N ALA A 150 1.38 12.53 4.63
CA ALA A 150 1.69 13.83 5.21
C ALA A 150 0.63 14.27 6.22
N ALA A 151 -0.66 14.10 5.90
CA ALA A 151 -1.76 14.43 6.79
C ALA A 151 -1.75 13.59 8.08
N ALA A 152 -1.37 12.32 7.99
CA ALA A 152 -1.24 11.42 9.13
C ALA A 152 0.05 11.63 9.92
N GLY A 153 1.00 12.43 9.42
CA GLY A 153 2.32 12.60 10.03
C GLY A 153 3.12 11.30 10.05
N ASP A 154 3.02 10.51 8.98
CA ASP A 154 3.71 9.22 8.82
C ASP A 154 3.37 8.17 9.91
N ASP A 155 2.21 8.31 10.56
CA ASP A 155 1.65 7.35 11.51
C ASP A 155 0.38 6.71 10.95
N PHE A 156 0.42 5.43 10.57
CA PHE A 156 -0.69 4.79 9.86
C PHE A 156 -1.91 4.56 10.76
N ASP A 157 -1.75 4.65 12.08
CA ASP A 157 -2.87 4.62 13.02
C ASP A 157 -3.68 5.94 13.00
N ARG A 158 -3.19 7.00 12.34
CA ARG A 158 -3.85 8.31 12.18
C ARG A 158 -4.49 8.51 10.81
N LEU A 159 -4.44 7.51 9.94
CA LEU A 159 -5.20 7.51 8.69
C LEU A 159 -6.71 7.45 8.97
N MET A 160 -7.54 7.66 7.94
CA MET A 160 -9.01 7.64 8.09
C MET A 160 -9.48 6.32 8.70
N VAL A 161 -8.85 5.22 8.28
CA VAL A 161 -8.95 3.92 8.94
C VAL A 161 -7.52 3.45 9.27
N PRO A 162 -7.22 3.11 10.54
CA PRO A 162 -5.92 2.58 10.93
C PRO A 162 -5.43 1.42 10.04
N PHE A 163 -4.17 1.52 9.60
CA PHE A 163 -3.60 0.62 8.59
C PHE A 163 -2.26 0.01 8.97
N PHE A 164 -2.00 -1.20 8.47
CA PHE A 164 -0.65 -1.73 8.35
C PHE A 164 -0.51 -2.65 7.13
N CYS A 165 0.71 -2.77 6.61
CA CYS A 165 1.01 -3.79 5.60
C CYS A 165 2.17 -4.69 6.01
N VAL A 166 2.30 -5.81 5.30
CA VAL A 166 3.35 -6.79 5.55
C VAL A 166 4.28 -6.84 4.35
N ALA A 167 5.58 -6.76 4.61
CA ALA A 167 6.66 -7.05 3.67
C ALA A 167 7.50 -8.20 4.23
N SER A 168 8.42 -8.73 3.42
CA SER A 168 9.39 -9.73 3.85
C SER A 168 10.80 -9.13 3.85
N ASP A 169 11.52 -9.18 4.96
CA ASP A 169 12.95 -8.83 4.96
C ASP A 169 13.76 -10.06 4.55
N MET A 170 14.43 -9.96 3.40
CA MET A 170 15.25 -11.05 2.86
C MET A 170 16.51 -11.32 3.70
N ASN A 171 17.01 -10.31 4.42
CA ASN A 171 18.21 -10.46 5.24
C ASN A 171 17.92 -11.32 6.48
N SER A 172 16.83 -11.03 7.18
CA SER A 172 16.40 -11.80 8.36
C SER A 172 15.49 -13.00 8.03
N ARG A 173 14.96 -13.09 6.81
CA ARG A 173 13.95 -14.09 6.38
C ARG A 173 12.69 -14.07 7.24
N ALA A 174 12.30 -12.89 7.68
CA ALA A 174 11.17 -12.69 8.58
C ALA A 174 10.15 -11.70 7.99
N PRO A 175 8.86 -11.82 8.35
CA PRO A 175 7.87 -10.82 8.01
C PRO A 175 8.15 -9.52 8.77
N VAL A 176 7.95 -8.40 8.10
CA VAL A 176 8.05 -7.05 8.65
C VAL A 176 6.69 -6.38 8.56
N VAL A 177 6.14 -6.00 9.71
CA VAL A 177 4.88 -5.25 9.78
C VAL A 177 5.21 -3.75 9.72
N LEU A 178 4.69 -3.07 8.70
CA LEU A 178 4.92 -1.66 8.45
C LEU A 178 3.70 -0.86 8.91
N ARG A 179 3.88 -0.08 9.99
CA ARG A 179 2.83 0.77 10.60
C ARG A 179 3.16 2.27 10.61
N ARG A 180 4.37 2.64 10.21
CA ARG A 180 4.91 4.01 10.31
C ARG A 180 5.92 4.31 9.19
N GLY A 181 6.09 5.58 8.90
CA GLY A 181 6.96 6.12 7.84
C GLY A 181 6.14 6.59 6.64
N ALA A 182 6.80 6.78 5.50
CA ALA A 182 6.12 7.14 4.27
C ALA A 182 5.19 6.02 3.79
N LEU A 183 3.88 6.31 3.67
CA LEU A 183 2.85 5.33 3.28
C LEU A 183 3.16 4.70 1.92
N GLN A 184 3.52 5.52 0.93
CA GLN A 184 3.91 5.06 -0.41
C GLN A 184 5.11 4.10 -0.38
N GLU A 185 6.09 4.32 0.50
CA GLU A 185 7.28 3.47 0.60
C GLU A 185 6.92 2.13 1.25
N ALA A 186 6.09 2.14 2.30
CA ALA A 186 5.64 0.93 2.97
C ALA A 186 4.80 0.04 2.04
N VAL A 187 3.86 0.62 1.31
CA VAL A 187 3.07 -0.09 0.29
C VAL A 187 3.98 -0.59 -0.84
N ARG A 188 4.95 0.22 -1.29
CA ARG A 188 5.92 -0.18 -2.33
C ARG A 188 6.79 -1.36 -1.88
N ALA A 189 7.22 -1.38 -0.62
CA ALA A 189 7.95 -2.48 -0.03
C ALA A 189 7.11 -3.77 -0.05
N SER A 190 5.86 -3.68 0.43
CA SER A 190 4.90 -4.80 0.44
C SER A 190 4.55 -5.33 -0.96
N MET A 191 4.74 -4.53 -2.03
CA MET A 191 4.52 -4.87 -3.44
C MET A 191 5.82 -5.19 -4.21
N SER A 192 6.95 -5.36 -3.53
CA SER A 192 8.24 -5.63 -4.17
C SER A 192 8.38 -7.09 -4.59
N ILE A 193 7.59 -7.54 -5.57
CA ILE A 193 7.60 -8.92 -6.05
C ILE A 193 9.01 -9.27 -6.56
N PRO A 194 9.65 -10.33 -6.01
CA PRO A 194 10.98 -10.76 -6.43
C PRO A 194 11.07 -10.93 -7.94
N LEU A 195 12.20 -10.50 -8.53
CA LEU A 195 12.50 -10.52 -9.97
C LEU A 195 11.62 -9.61 -10.84
N VAL A 196 10.45 -9.17 -10.38
CA VAL A 196 9.61 -8.20 -11.10
C VAL A 196 10.07 -6.78 -10.80
N PHE A 197 10.04 -6.40 -9.53
CA PHE A 197 10.40 -5.06 -9.08
C PHE A 197 11.66 -5.06 -8.23
N LYS A 198 12.35 -3.91 -8.19
CA LYS A 198 13.48 -3.73 -7.26
C LYS A 198 12.98 -3.80 -5.82
N PRO A 199 13.72 -4.44 -4.90
CA PRO A 199 13.39 -4.40 -3.48
C PRO A 199 13.50 -2.97 -2.94
N VAL A 200 12.75 -2.68 -1.89
CA VAL A 200 12.89 -1.44 -1.12
C VAL A 200 13.93 -1.66 -0.03
N THR A 201 14.89 -0.73 0.10
CA THR A 201 15.88 -0.77 1.18
C THR A 201 15.47 0.22 2.25
N ARG A 202 15.29 -0.24 3.48
CA ARG A 202 14.96 0.59 4.63
C ARG A 202 15.87 0.20 5.78
N ASP A 203 16.71 1.13 6.22
CA ASP A 203 17.77 0.87 7.20
C ASP A 203 18.68 -0.29 6.74
N SER A 204 18.79 -1.37 7.53
CA SER A 204 19.52 -2.58 7.17
C SER A 204 18.66 -3.65 6.50
N MET A 205 17.36 -3.39 6.29
CA MET A 205 16.41 -4.36 5.73
C MET A 205 16.38 -4.29 4.21
N LEU A 206 16.26 -5.45 3.59
CA LEU A 206 16.04 -5.60 2.16
C LEU A 206 14.63 -6.17 1.95
N LEU A 207 13.66 -5.28 1.72
CA LEU A 207 12.25 -5.59 1.75
C LEU A 207 11.73 -6.03 0.38
N TYR A 208 11.08 -7.19 0.39
CA TYR A 208 10.33 -7.79 -0.71
C TYR A 208 8.84 -7.89 -0.38
N ASP A 209 8.05 -8.31 -1.37
CA ASP A 209 6.65 -8.67 -1.20
C ASP A 209 6.45 -9.61 0.00
N GLY A 210 5.37 -9.39 0.76
CA GLY A 210 5.06 -10.15 1.98
C GLY A 210 4.31 -11.47 1.74
N GLY A 211 3.93 -11.77 0.49
CA GLY A 211 3.15 -12.95 0.11
C GLY A 211 3.96 -14.12 -0.43
#